data_AF-C5LJ39-F1
#
_entry.id   AF-C5LJ39-F1
#
_cell.length_a   1.000
_cell.length_b   1.000
_cell.length_c   1.000
_cell.angle_alpha   90.00
_cell.angle_beta   90.00
_cell.angle_gamma   90.00
#
_symmetry.space_group_name_H-M   'P 1'
#
loop_
_entity.id
_entity.type
_entity.pdbx_description
1 polymer ?
#
loop_
_entity_poly.entity_id
_entity_poly.type
_entity_poly.pdbx_seq_one_letter_code
_entity_poly.pdbx_strand_id
1 'polypeptide(L)'
;TKVYKDGESRQRVPINVRRLIDQCHYLFPAELDPDVAFNKRITANGFILVEEALDRLRVIRGLTDDQILGWEAQHNAAVVLQSHLRYHLASRKLLERNRLGQRAVDWLLGEVEQRFEKALVAAEEGVGTIAAQSIGEPATQMTLNTFHLAGV
;
A
#
# COMPACT_ATOMS: atom_id res chain seq x y z
N THR A 1 16.65 -5.99 12.59
CA THR A 1 17.06 -6.27 11.19
C THR A 1 16.85 -5.01 10.36
N LYS A 2 17.84 -4.56 9.58
CA LYS A 2 17.67 -3.42 8.66
C LYS A 2 17.16 -3.95 7.31
N VAL A 3 15.97 -3.52 6.88
CA VAL A 3 15.35 -3.96 5.60
C VAL A 3 16.01 -3.23 4.41
N TYR A 4 16.08 -1.90 4.46
CA TYR A 4 16.76 -1.07 3.45
C TYR A 4 18.05 -0.48 4.05
N LYS A 5 19.21 -0.92 3.55
CA LYS A 5 20.53 -0.53 4.08
C LYS A 5 21.12 0.72 3.41
N ASP A 6 20.69 0.99 2.19
CA ASP A 6 21.02 2.16 1.39
C ASP A 6 20.36 3.45 1.92
N GLY A 7 19.32 3.32 2.74
CA GLY A 7 18.56 4.45 3.28
C GLY A 7 17.56 5.04 2.29
N GLU A 8 17.34 4.39 1.15
CA GLU A 8 16.41 4.87 0.13
C GLU A 8 14.98 4.76 0.65
N SER A 9 14.28 5.89 0.67
CA SER A 9 12.91 5.98 1.16
C SER A 9 11.88 5.70 0.07
N ARG A 10 12.27 5.86 -1.21
CA ARG A 10 11.40 5.72 -2.36
C ARG A 10 11.27 4.27 -2.80
N GLN A 11 10.45 3.54 -2.08
CA GLN A 11 10.15 2.14 -2.35
C GLN A 11 8.94 1.98 -3.28
N ARG A 12 8.90 0.90 -4.07
CA ARG A 12 7.74 0.58 -4.91
C ARG A 12 6.73 -0.21 -4.09
N VAL A 13 5.53 0.35 -3.95
CA VAL A 13 4.39 -0.28 -3.28
C VAL A 13 3.15 -0.20 -4.19
N PRO A 14 2.26 -1.21 -4.16
CA PRO A 14 1.11 -1.28 -5.06
C PRO A 14 0.06 -0.19 -4.82
N ILE A 15 0.02 0.40 -3.62
CA ILE A 15 -1.04 1.32 -3.20
C ILE A 15 -0.46 2.71 -2.93
N ASN A 16 -0.84 3.69 -3.75
CA ASN A 16 -0.50 5.09 -3.53
C ASN A 16 -1.52 5.75 -2.57
N VAL A 17 -1.28 5.60 -1.26
CA VAL A 17 -2.19 6.12 -0.22
C VAL A 17 -2.29 7.64 -0.24
N ARG A 18 -1.21 8.35 -0.59
CA ARG A 18 -1.24 9.82 -0.69
C ARG A 18 -2.29 10.29 -1.70
N ARG A 19 -2.31 9.66 -2.88
CA ARG A 19 -3.32 9.95 -3.90
C ARG A 19 -4.74 9.59 -3.43
N LEU A 20 -4.91 8.51 -2.67
CA LEU A 20 -6.22 8.15 -2.12
C LEU A 20 -6.71 9.21 -1.12
N ILE A 21 -5.83 9.74 -0.28
CA ILE A 21 -6.18 10.83 0.64
C ILE A 21 -6.58 12.09 -0.12
N ASP A 22 -5.86 12.43 -1.20
CA ASP A 22 -6.24 13.55 -2.06
C ASP A 22 -7.63 13.33 -2.68
N GLN A 23 -7.97 12.09 -3.06
CA GLN A 23 -9.31 11.71 -3.50
C GLN A 23 -10.36 11.85 -2.39
N CYS A 24 -10.03 11.49 -1.15
CA CYS A 24 -10.93 11.70 -0.01
C CYS A 24 -11.30 13.19 0.13
N HIS A 25 -10.33 14.09 0.01
CA HIS A 25 -10.58 15.52 0.12
C HIS A 25 -11.51 16.06 -0.98
N TYR A 26 -11.44 15.47 -2.17
CA TYR A 26 -12.32 15.82 -3.27
C TYR A 26 -13.75 15.27 -3.06
N LEU A 27 -13.87 14.03 -2.60
CA LEU A 27 -15.16 13.34 -2.42
C LEU A 27 -15.90 13.75 -1.15
N PHE A 28 -15.17 14.12 -0.10
CA PHE A 28 -15.68 14.51 1.22
C PHE A 28 -15.06 15.85 1.64
N PRO A 29 -15.51 16.98 1.07
CA PRO A 29 -15.01 18.29 1.44
C PRO A 29 -15.30 18.59 2.92
N ALA A 30 -14.28 19.05 3.66
CA ALA A 30 -14.38 19.28 5.10
C ALA A 30 -15.44 20.32 5.52
N GLU A 31 -15.77 21.25 4.62
CA GLU A 31 -16.82 22.26 4.83
C GLU A 31 -18.23 21.66 4.87
N LEU A 32 -18.41 20.51 4.22
CA LEU A 32 -19.67 19.79 4.12
C LEU A 32 -19.77 18.63 5.11
N ASP A 33 -18.69 18.36 5.86
CA ASP A 33 -18.59 17.21 6.75
C ASP A 33 -18.79 17.63 8.21
N PRO A 34 -19.99 17.43 8.79
CA PRO A 34 -20.28 17.80 10.17
C PRO A 34 -19.42 17.02 11.18
N ASP A 35 -18.80 15.90 10.76
CA ASP A 35 -18.01 15.03 11.64
C ASP A 35 -16.57 15.54 11.84
N VAL A 36 -16.05 16.40 10.96
CA VAL A 36 -14.68 16.96 11.08
C VAL A 36 -14.53 17.81 12.35
N ALA A 37 -15.64 18.37 12.86
CA ALA A 37 -15.68 19.11 14.11
C ALA A 37 -15.68 18.19 15.36
N PHE A 38 -16.11 16.93 15.25
CA PHE A 38 -16.32 16.02 16.40
C PHE A 38 -15.13 15.09 16.64
N ASN A 39 -13.96 15.71 16.82
CA ASN A 39 -12.63 15.08 16.80
C ASN A 39 -12.26 14.20 18.03
N LYS A 40 -13.24 13.71 18.81
CA LYS A 40 -12.98 12.89 20.02
C LYS A 40 -13.51 11.46 19.97
N ARG A 41 -14.53 11.15 19.17
CA ARG A 41 -15.13 9.79 19.14
C ARG A 41 -14.44 8.86 18.13
N ILE A 42 -13.87 9.43 17.06
CA ILE A 42 -13.19 8.69 15.98
C ILE A 42 -11.86 8.10 16.48
N THR A 43 -11.21 8.71 17.48
CA THR A 43 -9.87 8.31 17.95
C THR A 43 -9.82 6.92 18.60
N ALA A 44 -10.88 6.48 19.28
CA ALA A 44 -10.90 5.17 19.94
C ALA A 44 -11.17 4.01 18.97
N ASN A 45 -12.12 4.18 18.05
CA ASN A 45 -12.48 3.13 17.09
C ASN A 45 -11.57 3.13 15.85
N GLY A 46 -10.98 4.27 15.49
CA GLY A 46 -10.17 4.39 14.27
C GLY A 46 -8.91 3.52 14.26
N PHE A 47 -8.31 3.25 15.43
CA PHE A 47 -7.18 2.32 15.52
C PHE A 47 -7.61 0.88 15.21
N ILE A 48 -8.71 0.44 15.82
CA ILE A 48 -9.26 -0.92 15.63
C ILE A 48 -9.64 -1.13 14.17
N LEU A 49 -10.32 -0.15 13.57
CA LEU A 49 -10.73 -0.21 12.16
C LEU A 49 -9.54 -0.34 11.19
N VAL A 50 -8.43 0.34 11.48
CA VAL A 50 -7.21 0.25 10.64
C VAL A 50 -6.56 -1.12 10.77
N GLU A 51 -6.39 -1.63 11.99
CA GLU A 51 -5.80 -2.97 12.17
C GLU A 51 -6.70 -4.07 11.54
N GLU A 52 -8.01 -4.00 11.75
CA GLU A 52 -8.96 -4.92 11.10
C GLU A 52 -8.87 -4.86 9.56
N ALA A 53 -8.77 -3.66 8.99
CA ALA A 53 -8.61 -3.50 7.54
C ALA A 53 -7.28 -4.06 7.03
N LEU A 54 -6.19 -3.91 7.79
CA LEU A 54 -4.87 -4.43 7.42
C LEU A 54 -4.77 -5.96 7.52
N ASP A 55 -5.49 -6.57 8.47
CA ASP A 55 -5.55 -8.03 8.64
C ASP A 55 -6.30 -8.73 7.49
N ARG A 56 -7.17 -8.00 6.79
CA ARG A 56 -7.85 -8.49 5.58
C ARG A 56 -6.94 -8.55 4.34
N LEU A 57 -5.80 -7.87 4.34
CA LEU A 57 -4.89 -7.81 3.20
C LEU A 57 -4.05 -9.09 3.07
N ARG A 58 -4.69 -10.18 2.62
CA ARG A 58 -4.10 -11.52 2.52
C ARG A 58 -3.64 -11.84 1.10
N VAL A 59 -2.37 -12.23 0.97
CA VAL A 59 -1.79 -12.71 -0.29
C VAL A 59 -2.06 -14.20 -0.44
N ILE A 60 -1.82 -14.96 0.63
CA ILE A 60 -2.07 -16.40 0.69
C ILE A 60 -3.51 -16.61 1.15
N ARG A 61 -4.31 -17.25 0.30
CA ARG A 61 -5.73 -17.52 0.56
C ARG A 61 -5.92 -18.92 1.17
N GLY A 62 -6.96 -19.07 1.99
CA GLY A 62 -7.37 -20.37 2.53
C GLY A 62 -6.47 -20.95 3.63
N LEU A 63 -5.67 -20.11 4.30
CA LEU A 63 -4.85 -20.54 5.44
C LEU A 63 -5.73 -21.00 6.60
N THR A 64 -5.42 -22.17 7.14
CA THR A 64 -5.98 -22.68 8.39
C THR A 64 -5.05 -22.36 9.57
N ASP A 65 -5.58 -22.36 10.79
CA ASP A 65 -4.84 -21.92 11.99
C ASP A 65 -3.65 -22.82 12.34
N ASP A 66 -3.65 -24.07 11.89
CA ASP A 66 -2.57 -25.04 12.08
C ASP A 66 -1.38 -24.84 11.12
N GLN A 67 -1.54 -24.03 10.07
CA GLN A 67 -0.52 -23.83 9.04
C GLN A 67 0.48 -22.72 9.39
N ILE A 68 1.33 -22.97 10.39
CA ILE A 68 2.30 -21.98 10.92
C ILE A 68 3.18 -21.37 9.82
N LEU A 69 3.74 -22.21 8.91
CA LEU A 69 4.59 -21.74 7.81
C LEU A 69 3.83 -20.85 6.82
N GLY A 70 2.53 -21.12 6.61
CA GLY A 70 1.69 -20.30 5.74
C GLY A 70 1.48 -18.91 6.31
N TRP A 71 1.25 -18.81 7.62
CA TRP A 71 1.13 -17.54 8.32
C TRP A 71 2.44 -16.74 8.34
N GLU A 72 3.58 -17.41 8.55
CA GLU A 72 4.89 -16.77 8.46
C GLU A 72 5.16 -16.23 7.05
N ALA A 73 4.84 -17.02 6.02
CA ALA A 73 4.96 -16.59 4.62
C ALA A 73 4.05 -15.40 4.30
N GLN A 74 2.80 -15.40 4.81
CA GLN A 74 1.88 -14.28 4.67
C GLN A 74 2.41 -13.00 5.33
N HIS A 75 2.94 -13.11 6.55
CA HIS A 75 3.55 -11.99 7.26
C HIS A 75 4.73 -11.40 6.48
N ASN A 76 5.65 -12.27 6.02
CA ASN A 76 6.84 -11.86 5.27
C ASN A 76 6.49 -11.22 3.92
N ALA A 77 5.47 -11.72 3.22
CA ALA A 77 5.02 -11.16 1.95
C ALA A 77 4.40 -9.77 2.12
N ALA A 78 3.73 -9.50 3.24
CA ALA A 78 2.98 -8.27 3.46
C ALA A 78 3.73 -7.20 4.28
N VAL A 79 4.83 -7.53 4.97
CA VAL A 79 5.47 -6.67 5.99
C VAL A 79 5.80 -5.26 5.49
N VAL A 80 6.33 -5.12 4.27
CA VAL A 80 6.69 -3.81 3.69
C VAL A 80 5.44 -2.99 3.39
N LEU A 81 4.44 -3.60 2.76
CA LEU A 81 3.18 -2.94 2.44
C LEU A 81 2.44 -2.54 3.72
N GLN A 82 2.31 -3.45 4.68
CA GLN A 82 1.66 -3.16 5.96
C GLN A 82 2.40 -2.04 6.72
N SER A 83 3.73 -2.02 6.71
CA SER A 83 4.52 -0.95 7.32
C SER A 83 4.23 0.41 6.66
N HIS A 84 4.17 0.44 5.32
CA HIS A 84 3.81 1.64 4.56
C HIS A 84 2.38 2.11 4.85
N LEU A 85 1.41 1.18 4.88
CA LEU A 85 0.02 1.49 5.17
C LEU A 85 -0.17 1.99 6.61
N ARG A 86 0.42 1.33 7.62
CA ARG A 86 0.39 1.79 9.03
C ARG A 86 0.96 3.20 9.18
N TYR A 87 2.01 3.55 8.45
CA TYR A 87 2.58 4.91 8.46
C TYR A 87 1.63 5.97 7.88
N HIS A 88 0.85 5.64 6.85
CA HIS A 88 -0.07 6.59 6.23
C HIS A 88 -1.43 6.65 6.91
N LEU A 89 -1.93 5.52 7.41
CA LEU A 89 -3.25 5.33 8.00
C LEU A 89 -3.26 5.49 9.53
N ALA A 90 -2.14 5.90 10.13
CA ALA A 90 -2.09 6.19 11.57
C ALA A 90 -3.21 7.16 11.96
N SER A 91 -4.03 6.82 12.96
CA SER A 91 -5.24 7.57 13.32
C SER A 91 -4.97 9.05 13.58
N ARG A 92 -3.85 9.36 14.24
CA ARG A 92 -3.40 10.74 14.47
C ARG A 92 -3.12 11.50 13.16
N LYS A 93 -2.51 10.84 12.18
CA LYS A 93 -2.20 11.44 10.88
C LYS A 93 -3.49 11.70 10.08
N LEU A 94 -4.40 10.73 10.06
CA LEU A 94 -5.70 10.87 9.39
C LEU A 94 -6.55 12.00 10.00
N LEU A 95 -6.60 12.11 11.33
CA LEU A 95 -7.44 13.09 12.03
C LEU A 95 -6.83 14.48 12.16
N GLU A 96 -5.54 14.59 12.53
CA GLU A 96 -4.92 15.89 12.81
C GLU A 96 -4.29 16.50 11.56
N ARG A 97 -3.57 15.70 10.78
CA ARG A 97 -2.79 16.19 9.63
C ARG A 97 -3.66 16.24 8.37
N ASN A 98 -4.36 15.14 8.11
CA ASN A 98 -5.23 15.01 6.94
C ASN A 98 -6.67 15.44 7.22
N ARG A 99 -7.08 15.62 8.48
CA ARG A 99 -8.41 16.15 8.86
C ARG A 99 -9.57 15.43 8.15
N LEU A 100 -9.49 14.11 8.06
CA LEU A 100 -10.53 13.29 7.47
C LEU A 100 -11.64 12.99 8.49
N GLY A 101 -12.90 13.17 8.08
CA GLY A 101 -14.06 12.71 8.84
C GLY A 101 -14.25 11.20 8.77
N GLN A 102 -15.17 10.66 9.57
CA GLN A 102 -15.38 9.21 9.68
C GLN A 102 -15.73 8.58 8.32
N ARG A 103 -16.64 9.21 7.57
CA ARG A 103 -17.08 8.73 6.25
C ARG A 103 -15.93 8.64 5.25
N ALA A 104 -15.02 9.61 5.29
CA ALA A 104 -13.84 9.64 4.43
C ALA A 104 -12.84 8.54 4.80
N VAL A 105 -12.68 8.25 6.09
CA VAL A 105 -11.83 7.15 6.58
C VAL A 105 -12.42 5.79 6.17
N ASP A 106 -13.72 5.58 6.37
CA ASP A 106 -14.38 4.32 5.98
C ASP A 106 -14.25 4.07 4.48
N TRP A 107 -14.44 5.11 3.66
CA TRP A 107 -14.21 5.04 2.22
C TRP A 107 -12.74 4.74 1.87
N LEU A 108 -11.80 5.41 2.53
CA LEU A 108 -10.36 5.22 2.31
C LEU A 108 -9.94 3.77 2.57
N LEU A 109 -10.39 3.18 3.68
CA LEU A 109 -10.07 1.80 4.04
C LEU A 109 -10.64 0.80 3.03
N GLY A 110 -11.90 1.00 2.59
CA GLY A 110 -12.50 0.18 1.54
C GLY A 110 -11.76 0.28 0.21
N GLU A 111 -11.29 1.48 -0.16
CA GLU A 111 -10.53 1.67 -1.39
C GLU A 111 -9.13 1.05 -1.30
N VAL A 112 -8.47 1.10 -0.14
CA VAL A 112 -7.18 0.41 0.09
C VAL A 112 -7.33 -1.09 -0.13
N GLU A 113 -8.37 -1.70 0.43
CA GLU A 113 -8.66 -3.13 0.26
C GLU A 113 -8.94 -3.47 -1.22
N GLN A 114 -9.76 -2.66 -1.91
CA GLN A 114 -10.04 -2.88 -3.32
C GLN A 114 -8.78 -2.76 -4.20
N ARG A 115 -7.90 -1.79 -3.91
CA ARG A 115 -6.64 -1.61 -4.65
C ARG A 115 -5.65 -2.73 -4.38
N PHE A 116 -5.65 -3.27 -3.17
CA PHE A 116 -4.85 -4.44 -2.83
C PHE A 116 -5.28 -5.65 -3.66
N GLU A 117 -6.58 -5.98 -3.68
CA GLU A 117 -7.10 -7.11 -4.45
C GLU A 117 -6.82 -6.97 -5.95
N LYS A 118 -6.97 -5.77 -6.51
CA LYS A 118 -6.63 -5.48 -7.92
C LYS A 118 -5.13 -5.57 -8.22
N ALA A 119 -4.27 -5.46 -7.22
CA ALA A 119 -2.82 -5.53 -7.39
C ALA A 119 -2.28 -6.96 -7.31
N LEU A 120 -3.10 -7.93 -6.90
CA LEU A 120 -2.73 -9.34 -6.94
C LEU A 120 -2.61 -9.81 -8.39
N VAL A 121 -1.54 -10.57 -8.67
CA VAL A 121 -1.31 -11.16 -9.98
C VAL A 121 -2.36 -12.23 -10.28
N ALA A 122 -2.77 -12.34 -11.55
CA ALA A 122 -3.68 -13.40 -11.96
C ALA A 122 -2.95 -14.75 -11.95
N ALA A 123 -3.66 -15.82 -11.60
CA ALA A 123 -3.15 -17.17 -11.78
C ALA A 123 -2.93 -17.44 -13.28
N GLU A 124 -1.93 -18.28 -13.58
CA GLU A 124 -1.60 -18.73 -14.95
C GLU A 124 -1.12 -17.61 -15.90
N GLU A 125 -0.83 -16.43 -15.38
CA GLU A 125 -0.21 -15.37 -16.16
C GLU A 125 1.21 -15.77 -16.59
N GLY A 126 1.56 -15.51 -17.84
CA GLY A 126 2.85 -15.84 -18.45
C GLY A 126 4.01 -14.99 -17.93
N VAL A 127 4.30 -15.02 -16.63
CA VAL A 127 5.30 -14.16 -15.98
C VAL A 127 6.70 -14.32 -16.58
N GLY A 128 7.04 -15.52 -17.07
CA GLY A 128 8.34 -15.78 -17.71
C GLY A 128 8.53 -15.05 -19.04
N THR A 129 7.49 -15.00 -19.88
CA THR A 129 7.56 -14.29 -21.17
C THR A 129 7.52 -12.78 -20.97
N ILE A 130 6.70 -12.30 -20.05
CA ILE A 130 6.63 -10.88 -19.67
C ILE A 130 7.98 -10.42 -19.12
N ALA A 131 8.59 -11.19 -18.20
CA ALA A 131 9.90 -10.89 -17.65
C ALA A 131 10.98 -10.83 -18.74
N ALA A 132 11.02 -11.82 -19.63
CA ALA A 132 11.98 -11.87 -20.73
C ALA A 132 11.90 -10.63 -21.63
N GLN A 133 10.69 -10.20 -21.99
CA GLN A 133 10.47 -8.99 -22.78
C GLN A 133 10.88 -7.72 -22.04
N SER A 134 10.51 -7.60 -20.76
CA SER A 134 10.81 -6.43 -19.92
C SER A 134 12.31 -6.17 -19.75
N ILE A 135 13.14 -7.21 -19.87
CA ILE A 135 14.60 -7.11 -19.83
C ILE A 135 15.17 -6.90 -21.24
N GLY A 136 14.62 -7.61 -22.24
CA GLY A 136 15.10 -7.57 -23.62
C GLY A 136 14.95 -6.20 -24.29
N GLU A 137 13.80 -5.54 -24.13
CA GLU A 137 13.55 -4.22 -24.71
C GLU A 137 14.59 -3.17 -24.26
N PRO A 138 14.79 -2.88 -22.97
CA PRO A 138 15.77 -1.90 -22.53
C PRO A 138 17.20 -2.30 -22.90
N ALA A 139 17.52 -3.60 -22.96
CA ALA A 139 18.85 -4.06 -23.38
C ALA A 139 19.18 -3.60 -24.81
N THR A 140 18.23 -3.68 -25.75
CA THR A 140 18.42 -3.18 -27.13
C THR A 140 18.55 -1.66 -27.21
N GLN A 141 17.93 -0.92 -26.28
CA GLN A 141 18.10 0.54 -26.19
C GLN A 141 19.45 0.92 -25.58
N MET A 142 19.96 0.11 -24.66
CA MET A 142 21.24 0.37 -23.97
C MET A 142 22.44 0.08 -24.85
N THR A 143 22.39 -0.91 -25.75
CA THR A 143 23.54 -1.34 -26.57
C THR A 143 24.12 -0.23 -27.46
N LEU A 144 23.34 0.78 -27.82
CA LEU A 144 23.80 1.93 -28.62
C LEU A 144 24.25 3.13 -27.78
N ASN A 145 24.01 3.13 -26.46
CA ASN A 145 24.26 4.26 -25.56
C ASN A 145 25.48 4.08 -24.62
N THR A 146 26.18 2.94 -24.68
CA THR A 146 27.27 2.60 -23.75
C THR A 146 28.63 3.25 -24.07
N PHE A 147 28.80 3.85 -25.25
CA PHE A 147 30.10 4.41 -25.67
C PHE A 147 30.57 5.62 -24.84
N HIS A 148 29.66 6.29 -24.12
CA HIS A 148 29.99 7.42 -23.25
C HIS A 148 30.09 7.06 -21.77
N LEU A 149 29.91 5.79 -21.40
CA LEU A 149 30.12 5.30 -20.03
C LEU A 149 31.61 5.05 -19.73
N ALA A 150 32.49 5.90 -20.27
CA ALA A 150 33.92 5.90 -20.00
C ALA A 150 34.21 6.82 -18.81
N GLY A 151 33.82 6.38 -17.62
CA GLY A 151 34.03 7.17 -16.40
C GLY A 151 33.72 6.33 -15.18
N VAL A 152 34.74 5.64 -14.68
CA VAL A 152 34.81 5.14 -13.30
C VAL A 152 35.52 6.20 -12.47
#